data_AF-A0AAZ3P6N1-F1
#
_entry.id   AF-A0AAZ3P6N1-F1
#
_cell.length_a   1.000
_cell.length_b   1.000
_cell.length_c   1.000
_cell.angle_alpha   90.00
_cell.angle_beta   90.00
_cell.angle_gamma   90.00
#
_symmetry.space_group_name_H-M   'P 1'
#
loop_
_entity.id
_entity.type
_entity.pdbx_description
1 polymer ?
#
loop_
_entity_poly.entity_id
_entity_poly.type
_entity_poly.pdbx_seq_one_letter_code
_entity_poly.pdbx_strand_id
1 'polypeptide(L)'
;YELVRLPSPTTVALNEYLSSRSYLAGFSPSRVDQEVFELLHRPPAPQHVHALRWYRHIAALQRETPAQIAAVSRVQGSWTG
;
A
#
# COMPACT_ATOMS: atom_id res chain seq x y z
N TYR A 1 -9.23 21.11 27.42
CA TYR A 1 -8.31 20.76 26.32
C TYR A 1 -8.99 19.71 25.47
N GLU A 2 -9.90 20.16 24.63
CA GLU A 2 -10.62 19.32 23.68
C GLU A 2 -9.60 18.94 22.61
N LEU A 3 -9.20 17.67 22.58
CA LEU A 3 -8.38 17.13 21.52
C LEU A 3 -9.20 17.26 20.25
N VAL A 4 -8.93 18.34 19.51
CA VAL A 4 -9.19 18.42 18.07
C VAL A 4 -8.74 17.07 17.55
N ARG A 5 -9.73 16.24 17.23
CA ARG A 5 -9.56 15.01 16.49
C ARG A 5 -8.99 15.48 15.16
N LEU A 6 -7.67 15.66 15.13
CA LEU A 6 -6.92 15.92 13.92
C LEU A 6 -7.45 14.87 12.95
N PRO A 7 -7.93 15.29 11.76
CA PRO A 7 -8.41 14.33 10.79
C PRO A 7 -7.34 13.26 10.67
N SER A 8 -7.61 12.05 11.16
CA SER A 8 -6.82 10.88 10.77
C SER A 8 -6.75 11.00 9.25
N PRO A 9 -5.56 11.11 8.64
CA PRO A 9 -5.37 11.66 7.30
C PRO A 9 -6.50 11.18 6.42
N THR A 10 -7.47 12.08 6.17
CA THR A 10 -8.80 11.64 5.75
C THR A 10 -8.61 10.83 4.49
N THR A 11 -9.32 9.72 4.34
CA THR A 11 -9.18 8.88 3.15
C THR A 11 -9.31 9.69 1.85
N VAL A 12 -10.02 10.83 1.92
CA VAL A 12 -10.04 11.91 0.91
C VAL A 12 -8.65 12.53 0.66
N ALA A 13 -7.99 13.10 1.67
CA ALA A 13 -6.65 13.67 1.53
C ALA A 13 -5.62 12.65 1.03
N LEU A 14 -5.72 11.40 1.52
CA LEU A 14 -4.90 10.29 1.05
C LEU A 14 -5.17 9.99 -0.44
N ASN A 15 -6.44 9.98 -0.85
CA ASN A 15 -6.85 9.77 -2.23
C ASN A 15 -6.31 10.87 -3.16
N GLU A 16 -6.41 12.13 -2.75
CA GLU A 16 -5.89 13.26 -3.52
C GLU A 16 -4.37 13.20 -3.64
N TYR A 17 -3.66 12.87 -2.56
CA TYR A 17 -2.20 12.73 -2.59
C TYR A 17 -1.74 11.62 -3.54
N LEU A 18 -2.45 10.48 -3.53
CA LEU A 18 -2.15 9.30 -4.37
C LEU A 18 -2.72 9.39 -5.79
N SER A 19 -3.39 10.47 -6.15
CA SER A 19 -3.84 10.72 -7.53
C SER A 19 -2.66 10.80 -8.51
N SER A 20 -1.55 11.41 -8.07
CA SER A 20 -0.32 11.61 -8.85
C SER A 20 0.87 10.79 -8.36
N ARG A 21 0.65 9.94 -7.34
CA ARG A 21 1.72 9.18 -6.67
C ARG A 21 1.29 7.73 -6.45
N SER A 22 2.26 6.83 -6.54
CA SER A 22 2.05 5.41 -6.28
C SER A 22 2.21 5.05 -4.80
N TYR A 23 3.02 5.80 -4.06
CA TYR A 23 3.38 5.55 -2.66
C TYR A 23 3.42 6.85 -1.85
N LEU A 24 3.52 6.72 -0.53
CA LEU A 24 3.59 7.86 0.39
C LEU A 24 4.98 8.47 0.52
N ALA A 25 6.02 7.75 0.11
CA ALA A 25 7.37 8.28 0.01
C ALA A 25 8.11 7.69 -1.20
N GLY A 26 8.61 8.56 -2.09
CA GLY A 26 9.37 8.15 -3.27
C GLY A 26 8.55 7.35 -4.28
N PHE A 27 9.21 6.42 -4.97
CA PHE A 27 8.65 5.64 -6.08
C PHE A 27 8.56 4.13 -5.80
N SER A 28 8.86 3.72 -4.57
CA SER A 28 8.87 2.33 -4.12
C SER A 28 8.15 2.21 -2.78
N PRO A 29 7.66 1.02 -2.39
CA PRO A 29 7.05 0.81 -1.08
C PRO A 29 7.99 1.23 0.04
N SER A 30 7.48 1.98 1.01
CA SER A 30 8.26 2.53 2.11
C SER A 30 7.63 2.21 3.48
N ARG A 31 8.36 2.49 4.57
CA ARG A 31 7.85 2.36 5.94
C ARG A 31 6.60 3.23 6.19
N VAL A 32 6.54 4.40 5.56
CA VAL A 32 5.39 5.31 5.68
C VAL A 32 4.13 4.64 5.12
N ASP A 33 4.26 3.86 4.03
CA ASP A 33 3.13 3.13 3.47
C ASP A 33 2.61 2.06 4.43
N GLN A 34 3.50 1.36 5.13
CA GLN A 34 3.14 0.33 6.12
C GLN A 34 2.39 0.94 7.31
N GLU A 35 2.92 2.02 7.88
CA GLU A 35 2.32 2.69 9.05
C GLU A 35 0.91 3.21 8.71
N VAL A 36 0.72 3.83 7.54
CA VAL A 36 -0.60 4.31 7.12
C VAL A 36 -1.54 3.16 6.75
N PHE A 37 -1.03 2.07 6.18
CA PHE A 37 -1.82 0.89 5.87
C PHE A 37 -2.39 0.25 7.14
N GLU A 38 -1.57 0.11 8.19
CA GLU A 38 -1.99 -0.41 9.50
C GLU A 38 -3.05 0.49 10.15
N LEU A 39 -2.88 1.82 10.06
CA LEU A 39 -3.85 2.78 10.61
C LEU A 39 -5.23 2.71 9.93
N LEU A 40 -5.31 2.34 8.66
CA LEU A 40 -6.59 2.27 7.96
C LEU A 40 -7.46 1.09 8.43
N HIS A 41 -6.86 0.00 8.92
CA HIS A 41 -7.48 -1.27 9.38
C HIS A 41 -8.39 -2.00 8.38
N ARG A 42 -9.00 -1.30 7.43
CA ARG A 42 -9.97 -1.78 6.44
C ARG A 42 -9.78 -1.04 5.12
N PRO A 43 -10.20 -1.64 3.99
CA PRO A 43 -10.11 -0.99 2.69
C PRO A 43 -10.86 0.36 2.67
N PRO A 44 -10.28 1.38 2.02
CA PRO A 44 -11.00 2.60 1.63
C PRO A 44 -12.28 2.30 0.85
N ALA A 45 -13.26 3.19 0.95
CA ALA A 45 -14.50 3.05 0.19
C ALA A 45 -14.24 3.20 -1.33
N PRO A 46 -15.03 2.55 -2.21
CA PRO A 46 -14.78 2.54 -3.66
C PRO A 46 -14.70 3.91 -4.34
N GLN A 47 -15.33 4.95 -3.77
CA GLN A 47 -15.21 6.32 -4.29
C GLN A 47 -13.80 6.93 -4.14
N HIS A 48 -12.96 6.37 -3.26
CA HIS A 48 -11.58 6.80 -3.05
C HIS A 48 -10.65 5.91 -3.86
N VAL A 49 -10.79 5.97 -5.18
CA VAL A 49 -10.18 5.04 -6.14
C VAL A 49 -8.66 4.94 -6.01
N HIS A 50 -7.96 6.03 -5.76
CA HIS A 50 -6.50 6.05 -5.65
C HIS A 50 -6.03 5.48 -4.32
N ALA A 51 -6.71 5.81 -3.23
CA ALA A 51 -6.45 5.24 -1.92
C ALA A 51 -6.75 3.73 -1.90
N LEU A 52 -7.86 3.30 -2.52
CA LEU A 52 -8.22 1.88 -2.61
C LEU A 52 -7.24 1.08 -3.47
N ARG A 53 -6.80 1.64 -4.61
CA ARG A 53 -5.74 1.05 -5.46
C ARG A 53 -4.48 0.81 -4.64
N TRP A 54 -3.99 1.85 -3.96
CA TRP A 54 -2.80 1.77 -3.12
C TRP A 54 -2.97 0.76 -1.98
N TYR A 55 -4.09 0.78 -1.25
CA TYR A 55 -4.35 -0.14 -0.14
C TYR A 55 -4.28 -1.61 -0.60
N ARG A 56 -4.92 -1.94 -1.73
CA ARG A 56 -4.88 -3.30 -2.30
C ARG A 56 -3.47 -3.71 -2.71
N HIS A 57 -2.70 -2.78 -3.24
CA HIS A 57 -1.31 -3.00 -3.62
C HIS A 57 -0.42 -3.31 -2.41
N ILE A 58 -0.48 -2.49 -1.36
CA ILE A 58 0.28 -2.74 -0.11
C ILE A 58 -0.14 -4.05 0.55
N ALA A 59 -1.45 -4.36 0.56
CA ALA A 59 -1.95 -5.64 1.08
C ALA A 59 -1.40 -6.86 0.31
N ALA A 60 -1.25 -6.76 -1.02
CA ALA A 60 -0.65 -7.84 -1.81
C ALA A 60 0.85 -8.02 -1.49
N LEU A 61 1.59 -6.91 -1.35
CA LEU A 61 3.01 -6.95 -0.98
C LEU A 61 3.26 -7.58 0.40
N GLN A 62 2.35 -7.40 1.37
CA GLN A 62 2.46 -8.07 2.67
C GLN A 62 2.30 -9.60 2.57
N ARG A 63 1.56 -10.08 1.57
CA ARG A 63 1.38 -11.51 1.30
C ARG A 63 2.54 -12.11 0.50
N GLU A 64 3.23 -11.27 -0.28
CA GLU A 64 4.40 -11.61 -1.08
C GLU A 64 5.67 -11.21 -0.33
N THR A 65 5.96 -11.92 0.77
CA THR A 65 7.22 -11.69 1.49
C THR A 65 8.43 -12.10 0.62
N PRO A 66 9.65 -11.55 0.85
CA PRO A 66 10.85 -11.94 0.10
C PRO A 66 11.11 -13.46 0.08
N ALA A 67 10.65 -14.16 1.12
CA ALA A 67 10.71 -15.62 1.20
C ALA A 67 9.86 -16.33 0.13
N GLN A 68 8.71 -15.77 -0.25
CA GLN A 68 7.87 -16.30 -1.33
C GLN A 68 8.39 -15.95 -2.73
N ILE A 69 8.98 -14.76 -2.91
CA ILE A 69 9.62 -14.38 -4.18
C ILE A 69 10.83 -15.30 -4.46
N ALA A 70 11.63 -15.61 -3.43
CA ALA A 70 12.71 -16.58 -3.56
C ALA A 70 12.22 -18.01 -3.88
N ALA A 71 11.01 -18.39 -3.44
CA ALA A 71 10.40 -19.67 -3.77
C ALA A 71 9.87 -19.73 -5.21
N VAL A 72 9.34 -18.62 -5.74
CA VAL A 72 8.93 -18.52 -7.15
C VAL A 72 10.14 -18.63 -8.10
N SER A 73 11.26 -18.00 -7.76
CA SER A 73 12.51 -18.14 -8.54
C SER A 73 13.11 -19.55 -8.50
N ARG A 74 12.73 -20.40 -7.53
CA ARG A 74 13.13 -21.83 -7.52
C ARG A 74 12.26 -22.70 -8.42
N VAL A 75 11.08 -22.23 -8.83
CA VAL A 75 10.15 -22.99 -9.70
C VAL A 75 10.36 -22.65 -11.18
N GLN A 76 10.88 -21.47 -11.51
CA GLN A 76 11.24 -21.11 -12.90
C GLN A 76 12.67 -21.53 -13.25
N GLY A 77 12.96 -22.83 -13.15
CA GLY A 77 14.09 -23.44 -13.84
C GLY A 77 13.68 -23.86 -15.25
N SER A 78 14.53 -23.55 -16.24
CA SER A 78 14.49 -24.05 -17.63
C SER A 78 13.69 -23.23 -18.67
N TRP A 79 14.23 -22.05 -19.03
CA TRP A 79 14.28 -21.66 -20.44
C TRP A 79 15.76 -21.52 -20.85
N THR A 80 16.41 -22.64 -21.12
CA THR A 80 17.65 -22.69 -21.90
C THR A 80 17.39 -23.56 -23.10
N GLY A 81 17.24 -22.92 -24.25
CA GLY A 81 17.40 -23.50 -25.59
C GLY A 81 18.54 -22.77 -26.25
#